data_AF-A0A448YJC9-F1
#
_entry.id   AF-A0A448YJC9-F1
#
_cell.length_a   1.000
_cell.length_b   1.000
_cell.length_c   1.000
_cell.angle_alpha   90.00
_cell.angle_beta   90.00
_cell.angle_gamma   90.00
#
_symmetry.space_group_name_H-M   'P 1'
#
loop_
_entity.id
_entity.type
_entity.pdbx_description
1 polymer ?
#
loop_
_entity_poly.entity_id
_entity_poly.type
_entity_poly.pdbx_seq_one_letter_code
_entity_poly.pdbx_strand_id
1 'polypeptide(L)'
;MSATQNNEAPIGYVTPEFPSLHWPLGASKMKYNRAFLYYTEDVWKFCVFWSLIMMIGFYMAATVIAILTHYRGTSYNLYMKGARRINDERQADDNTEVAKFARSESRSLISRMVTSNKKYLPLVVVVYIIVGAFEGFVAGSLIGVLVSAIYNSGQFKMTTWLPFVYSLIVALFNVISSYSLTSTLM
;
A
#
# COMPACT_ATOMS: atom_id res chain seq x y z
N MET A 1 15.93 29.14 6.85
CA MET A 1 14.71 29.42 7.64
C MET A 1 14.97 28.92 9.05
N SER A 2 15.02 29.85 10.00
CA SER A 2 15.36 29.61 11.41
C SER A 2 14.25 28.80 12.09
N ALA A 3 14.59 27.59 12.53
CA ALA A 3 13.72 26.77 13.36
C ALA A 3 13.33 27.57 14.62
N THR A 4 12.04 27.83 14.79
CA THR A 4 11.48 28.30 16.05
C THR A 4 11.72 27.21 17.11
N GLN A 5 12.80 27.35 17.86
CA GLN A 5 13.00 26.59 19.10
C GLN A 5 11.96 27.06 20.11
N ASN A 6 10.92 26.26 20.29
CA ASN A 6 10.03 26.43 21.43
C ASN A 6 10.84 26.03 22.67
N ASN A 7 11.17 27.00 23.52
CA ASN A 7 11.90 26.85 24.79
C ASN A 7 11.13 26.01 25.85
N GLU A 8 10.21 25.15 25.41
CA GLU A 8 9.29 24.35 26.22
C GLU A 8 9.79 22.92 26.47
N ALA A 9 10.88 22.53 25.83
CA ALA A 9 11.51 21.24 26.06
C ALA A 9 12.17 21.21 27.46
N PRO A 10 11.87 20.22 28.31
CA PRO A 10 12.53 20.08 29.60
C PRO A 10 14.05 19.96 29.43
N ILE A 11 14.79 20.52 30.40
CA ILE A 11 16.26 20.47 30.44
C ILE A 11 16.69 18.99 30.43
N GLY A 12 17.42 18.56 29.39
CA GLY A 12 17.80 17.15 29.19
C GLY A 12 16.87 16.34 28.27
N TYR A 13 15.95 16.98 27.54
CA TYR A 13 15.17 16.33 26.49
C TYR A 13 16.05 15.86 25.33
N VAL A 14 15.85 14.62 24.91
CA VAL A 14 16.47 14.04 23.70
C VAL A 14 15.33 13.54 22.82
N THR A 15 15.38 13.92 21.55
CA THR A 15 14.42 13.50 20.52
C THR A 15 14.42 11.98 20.40
N PRO A 16 13.26 11.32 20.50
CA PRO A 16 13.19 9.87 20.45
C PRO A 16 13.47 9.37 19.02
N GLU A 17 14.25 8.29 18.90
CA GLU A 17 14.57 7.66 17.61
C GLU A 17 13.32 7.08 16.96
N PHE A 18 13.18 7.27 15.65
CA PHE A 18 12.18 6.58 14.86
C PHE A 18 12.44 5.05 14.88
N PRO A 19 11.42 4.17 14.97
CA PRO A 19 9.97 4.39 15.09
C PRO A 19 9.48 4.29 16.55
N SER A 20 9.84 5.24 17.42
CA SER A 20 9.32 5.25 18.79
C SER A 20 7.81 5.54 18.82
N LEU A 21 7.05 4.74 19.57
CA LEU A 21 5.63 4.97 19.84
C LEU A 21 5.40 5.24 21.33
N HIS A 22 4.57 6.22 21.65
CA HIS A 22 4.20 6.54 23.02
C HIS A 22 3.36 5.41 23.60
N TRP A 23 3.89 4.75 24.64
CA TRP A 23 3.27 3.58 25.25
C TRP A 23 3.15 3.75 26.77
N PRO A 24 1.97 4.14 27.28
CA PRO A 24 1.78 4.44 28.71
C PRO A 24 1.69 3.20 29.60
N LEU A 25 1.39 2.01 29.04
CA LEU A 25 1.23 0.75 29.80
C LEU A 25 2.54 -0.03 30.03
N GLY A 26 3.66 0.45 29.48
CA GLY A 26 4.98 -0.19 29.58
C GLY A 26 5.87 0.52 30.58
N ALA A 27 5.48 0.51 31.85
CA ALA A 27 6.24 1.14 32.94
C ALA A 27 7.67 0.60 33.11
N SER A 28 8.00 -0.54 32.49
CA SER A 28 9.33 -1.18 32.57
C SER A 28 10.39 -0.57 31.63
N LYS A 29 10.01 0.29 30.68
CA LYS A 29 10.97 0.95 29.75
C LYS A 29 10.68 2.46 29.68
N MET A 30 11.37 3.24 30.53
CA MET A 30 11.24 4.70 30.60
C MET A 30 11.37 5.44 29.25
N LYS A 31 12.01 4.84 28.23
CA LYS A 31 12.19 5.41 26.87
C LYS A 31 10.86 5.66 26.14
N TYR A 32 9.84 4.81 26.34
CA TYR A 32 8.56 4.90 25.61
C TYR A 32 7.50 5.75 26.32
N ASN A 33 7.63 5.91 27.64
CA ASN A 33 6.74 6.77 28.43
C ASN A 33 6.98 8.28 28.15
N ARG A 34 8.17 8.65 27.64
CA ARG A 34 8.55 10.03 27.29
C ARG A 34 8.69 10.29 25.78
N ALA A 35 8.07 9.47 24.93
CA ALA A 35 8.10 9.67 23.48
C ALA A 35 7.17 10.81 23.01
N PHE A 36 7.48 12.03 23.44
CA PHE A 36 6.83 13.27 23.03
C PHE A 36 7.72 14.02 22.05
N LEU A 37 7.10 14.68 21.07
CA LEU A 37 7.78 15.56 20.13
C LEU A 37 7.49 17.02 20.48
N TYR A 38 8.56 17.79 20.55
CA TYR A 38 8.53 19.23 20.85
C TYR A 38 8.93 20.07 19.64
N TYR A 39 9.80 19.54 18.77
CA TYR A 39 10.24 20.24 17.58
C TYR A 39 9.29 19.97 16.41
N THR A 40 8.85 21.05 15.78
CA THR A 40 8.07 21.07 14.53
C THR A 40 8.67 20.18 13.43
N GLU A 41 9.98 20.23 13.26
CA GLU A 41 10.69 19.45 12.24
C GLU A 41 10.58 17.93 12.47
N ASP A 42 10.63 17.51 13.72
CA ASP A 42 10.53 16.10 14.06
C ASP A 42 9.09 15.60 13.89
N VAL A 43 8.10 16.47 14.20
CA VAL A 43 6.68 16.18 13.99
C VAL A 43 6.42 15.91 12.51
N TRP A 44 6.94 16.80 11.66
CA TRP A 44 6.82 16.66 10.21
C TRP A 44 7.46 15.37 9.70
N LYS A 45 8.70 15.07 10.11
CA LYS A 45 9.40 13.82 9.73
C LYS A 45 8.64 12.58 10.17
N PHE A 46 8.14 12.57 11.40
CA PHE A 46 7.36 11.43 11.91
C PHE A 46 6.08 11.20 11.11
N CYS A 47 5.34 12.26 10.74
CA CYS A 47 4.17 12.15 9.87
C CYS A 47 4.52 11.56 8.51
N VAL A 48 5.57 12.07 7.86
CA VAL A 48 6.00 11.58 6.55
C VAL A 48 6.46 10.12 6.61
N PHE A 49 7.28 9.74 7.59
CA PHE A 49 7.78 8.37 7.69
C PHE A 49 6.67 7.37 8.01
N TRP A 50 5.75 7.70 8.92
CA TRP A 50 4.62 6.81 9.21
C TRP A 50 3.68 6.67 8.01
N SER A 51 3.37 7.76 7.31
CA SER A 51 2.52 7.72 6.12
C SER A 51 3.17 6.91 5.00
N LEU A 52 4.48 7.05 4.79
CA LEU A 52 5.22 6.31 3.76
C LEU A 52 5.27 4.80 4.09
N ILE A 53 5.56 4.42 5.33
CA ILE A 53 5.60 3.01 5.74
C ILE A 53 4.22 2.36 5.62
N MET A 54 3.17 3.04 6.10
CA MET A 54 1.82 2.50 6.03
C MET A 54 1.35 2.38 4.58
N MET A 55 1.56 3.41 3.75
CA MET A 55 1.12 3.38 2.36
C MET A 55 1.86 2.31 1.55
N ILE A 56 3.19 2.25 1.65
CA ILE A 56 3.97 1.21 0.96
C ILE A 56 3.60 -0.18 1.48
N GLY A 57 3.38 -0.33 2.79
CA GLY A 57 2.97 -1.61 3.40
C GLY A 57 1.64 -2.13 2.84
N PHE A 58 0.60 -1.29 2.79
CA PHE A 58 -0.70 -1.67 2.23
C PHE A 58 -0.64 -1.96 0.73
N TYR A 59 0.06 -1.12 -0.04
CA TYR A 59 0.23 -1.33 -1.49
C TYR A 59 1.05 -2.59 -1.79
N MET A 60 2.05 -2.90 -0.97
CA MET A 60 2.82 -4.14 -1.08
C MET A 60 1.95 -5.36 -0.75
N ALA A 61 1.15 -5.32 0.32
CA ALA A 61 0.25 -6.42 0.66
C ALA A 61 -0.75 -6.70 -0.46
N ALA A 62 -1.38 -5.65 -1.02
CA ALA A 62 -2.27 -5.77 -2.17
C ALA A 62 -1.56 -6.38 -3.38
N THR A 63 -0.33 -5.97 -3.67
CA THR A 63 0.42 -6.51 -4.79
C THR A 63 0.82 -7.96 -4.57
N VAL A 64 1.22 -8.34 -3.35
CA VAL A 64 1.49 -9.74 -3.00
C VAL A 64 0.25 -10.61 -3.22
N ILE A 65 -0.93 -10.14 -2.82
CA ILE A 65 -2.20 -10.87 -3.05
C ILE A 65 -2.49 -11.02 -4.55
N ALA A 66 -2.31 -9.96 -5.35
CA ALA A 66 -2.47 -10.01 -6.80
C ALA A 66 -1.52 -11.04 -7.45
N ILE A 67 -0.27 -11.05 -7.01
CA ILE A 67 0.76 -11.98 -7.46
C ILE A 67 0.38 -13.42 -7.11
N LEU A 68 0.00 -13.69 -5.86
CA LEU A 68 -0.42 -15.00 -5.40
C LEU A 68 -1.64 -15.51 -6.19
N THR A 69 -2.59 -14.62 -6.45
CA THR A 69 -3.80 -14.93 -7.23
C THR A 69 -3.44 -15.31 -8.67
N HIS A 70 -2.55 -14.55 -9.32
CA HIS A 70 -2.07 -14.84 -10.66
C HIS A 70 -1.31 -16.18 -10.74
N TYR A 71 -0.49 -16.50 -9.74
CA TYR A 71 0.19 -17.80 -9.65
C TYR A 71 -0.78 -18.97 -9.46
N ARG A 72 -1.84 -18.82 -8.66
CA ARG A 72 -2.85 -19.87 -8.44
C ARG A 72 -3.81 -20.04 -9.62
N GLY A 73 -4.24 -18.95 -10.24
CA GLY A 73 -5.19 -18.95 -11.38
C GLY A 73 -4.62 -19.60 -12.64
N THR A 74 -3.30 -19.50 -12.86
CA THR A 74 -2.62 -20.17 -13.97
C THR A 74 -2.81 -21.70 -13.91
N SER A 75 -2.79 -22.29 -12.72
CA SER A 75 -2.97 -23.73 -12.52
C SER A 75 -4.43 -24.19 -12.67
N TYR A 76 -5.40 -23.38 -12.23
CA TYR A 76 -6.83 -23.67 -12.44
C TYR A 76 -7.21 -23.59 -13.92
N ASN A 77 -6.68 -22.60 -14.65
CA ASN A 77 -6.90 -22.44 -16.07
C ASN A 77 -6.32 -23.63 -16.86
N LEU A 78 -5.16 -24.16 -16.46
CA LEU A 78 -4.57 -25.38 -17.05
C LEU A 78 -5.44 -26.63 -16.82
N TYR A 79 -5.99 -26.81 -15.61
CA TYR A 79 -6.91 -27.90 -15.32
C TYR A 79 -8.19 -27.82 -16.15
N MET A 80 -8.80 -26.62 -16.22
CA MET A 80 -10.02 -26.41 -17.00
C MET A 80 -9.78 -26.49 -18.51
N LYS A 81 -8.59 -26.09 -18.99
CA LYS A 81 -8.20 -26.18 -20.41
C LYS A 81 -7.92 -27.63 -20.83
N GLY A 82 -7.43 -28.46 -19.92
CA GLY A 82 -7.36 -29.91 -20.09
C GLY A 82 -8.76 -30.53 -20.23
N ALA A 83 -9.68 -30.19 -19.32
CA ALA A 83 -11.06 -30.67 -19.37
C ALA A 83 -11.83 -30.19 -20.61
N ARG A 84 -11.62 -28.95 -21.06
CA ARG A 84 -12.20 -28.42 -22.31
C ARG A 84 -11.64 -29.09 -23.55
N ARG A 85 -10.35 -29.44 -23.59
CA ARG A 85 -9.76 -30.18 -24.72
C ARG A 85 -10.42 -31.54 -24.93
N ILE A 86 -10.69 -32.27 -23.86
CA ILE A 86 -11.32 -33.60 -23.94
C ILE A 86 -12.75 -33.51 -24.48
N ASN A 87 -13.53 -32.52 -24.04
CA ASN A 87 -14.88 -32.28 -24.58
C ASN A 87 -14.84 -31.78 -26.03
N ASP A 88 -13.84 -30.95 -26.38
CA ASP A 88 -13.62 -30.47 -27.74
C ASP A 88 -13.23 -31.59 -28.71
N GLU A 89 -12.37 -32.53 -28.31
CA GLU A 89 -11.98 -33.70 -29.12
C GLU A 89 -13.18 -34.60 -29.43
N ARG A 90 -14.15 -34.71 -28.50
CA ARG A 90 -15.44 -35.37 -28.74
C ARG A 90 -16.35 -34.64 -29.72
N GLN A 91 -16.30 -33.30 -29.76
CA GLN A 91 -17.14 -32.48 -30.66
C GLN A 91 -16.47 -32.25 -32.03
N ALA A 92 -15.15 -32.41 -32.13
CA ALA A 92 -14.35 -32.08 -33.31
C ALA A 92 -14.38 -33.14 -34.43
N ASP A 93 -14.94 -34.32 -34.17
CA ASP A 93 -15.22 -35.32 -35.21
C ASP A 93 -16.33 -34.85 -36.17
N ASP A 94 -17.19 -33.92 -35.72
CA ASP A 94 -18.41 -33.50 -36.41
C ASP A 94 -18.23 -32.30 -37.38
N ASN A 95 -17.24 -31.42 -37.19
CA ASN A 95 -17.21 -30.08 -37.85
C ASN A 95 -15.83 -29.63 -38.38
N THR A 96 -15.10 -30.57 -38.97
CA THR A 96 -13.64 -30.72 -38.82
C THR A 96 -12.74 -29.78 -39.63
N GLU A 97 -13.25 -28.95 -40.54
CA GLU A 97 -12.41 -28.05 -41.35
C GLU A 97 -12.61 -26.56 -41.05
N VAL A 98 -13.86 -26.07 -41.03
CA VAL A 98 -14.16 -24.63 -40.85
C VAL A 98 -13.79 -24.15 -39.43
N ALA A 99 -13.98 -25.01 -38.43
CA ALA A 99 -13.66 -24.69 -37.05
C ALA A 99 -12.14 -24.63 -36.79
N LYS A 100 -11.31 -25.34 -37.57
CA LYS A 100 -9.86 -25.39 -37.35
C LYS A 100 -9.16 -24.07 -37.70
N PHE A 101 -9.58 -23.43 -38.80
CA PHE A 101 -9.01 -22.14 -39.22
C PHE A 101 -9.36 -21.01 -38.23
N ALA A 102 -10.65 -20.87 -37.88
CA ALA A 102 -11.11 -19.84 -36.95
C ALA A 102 -10.52 -20.00 -35.52
N ARG A 103 -10.29 -21.24 -35.08
CA ARG A 103 -9.80 -21.55 -33.73
C ARG A 103 -8.28 -21.40 -33.57
N SER A 104 -7.52 -21.62 -34.63
CA SER A 104 -6.05 -21.46 -34.64
C SER A 104 -5.65 -20.00 -34.40
N GLU A 105 -6.31 -19.08 -35.11
CA GLU A 105 -6.00 -17.66 -35.06
C GLU A 105 -6.42 -17.04 -33.72
N SER A 106 -7.64 -17.32 -33.23
CA SER A 106 -8.14 -16.81 -31.94
C SER A 106 -7.37 -17.34 -30.72
N ARG A 107 -6.91 -18.59 -30.74
CA ARG A 107 -6.11 -19.15 -29.63
C ARG A 107 -4.74 -18.46 -29.50
N SER A 108 -4.17 -17.98 -30.61
CA SER A 108 -2.88 -17.29 -30.59
C SER A 108 -2.97 -15.89 -29.96
N LEU A 109 -4.04 -15.15 -30.22
CA LEU A 109 -4.21 -13.78 -29.73
C LEU A 109 -4.59 -13.74 -28.24
N ILE A 110 -5.51 -14.60 -27.82
CA ILE A 110 -5.93 -14.67 -26.40
C ILE A 110 -4.80 -15.22 -25.52
N SER A 111 -4.04 -16.20 -26.02
CA SER A 111 -2.86 -16.68 -25.30
C SER A 111 -1.81 -15.57 -25.16
N ARG A 112 -1.59 -14.74 -26.19
CA ARG A 112 -0.64 -13.61 -26.11
C ARG A 112 -1.08 -12.51 -25.15
N MET A 113 -2.38 -12.28 -24.96
CA MET A 113 -2.89 -11.30 -24.00
C MET A 113 -2.90 -11.82 -22.55
N VAL A 114 -3.22 -13.09 -22.32
CA VAL A 114 -3.36 -13.67 -20.95
C VAL A 114 -2.07 -14.31 -20.43
N THR A 115 -1.15 -14.73 -21.31
CA THR A 115 0.16 -15.29 -20.91
C THR A 115 1.32 -14.38 -21.25
N SER A 116 1.11 -13.07 -21.12
CA SER A 116 2.14 -12.07 -21.39
C SER A 116 3.14 -11.99 -20.24
N ASN A 117 4.10 -12.92 -20.29
CA ASN A 117 5.45 -12.83 -19.71
C ASN A 117 5.52 -12.47 -18.21
N LYS A 118 5.76 -13.47 -17.35
CA LYS A 118 5.96 -13.33 -15.89
C LYS A 118 7.01 -12.25 -15.51
N LYS A 119 7.82 -11.79 -16.46
CA LYS A 119 8.74 -10.66 -16.34
C LYS A 119 8.06 -9.31 -16.01
N TYR A 120 6.80 -9.09 -16.39
CA TYR A 120 6.10 -7.82 -16.12
C TYR A 120 5.40 -7.77 -14.75
N LEU A 121 5.20 -8.92 -14.11
CA LEU A 121 4.58 -9.02 -12.79
C LEU A 121 5.37 -8.29 -11.67
N PRO A 122 6.72 -8.33 -11.60
CA PRO A 122 7.47 -7.48 -10.67
C PRO A 122 7.43 -5.99 -11.03
N LEU A 123 7.24 -5.63 -12.30
CA LEU A 123 7.12 -4.22 -12.72
C LEU A 123 5.85 -3.58 -12.11
N VAL A 124 4.75 -4.33 -12.01
CA VAL A 124 3.54 -3.87 -11.33
C VAL A 124 3.81 -3.54 -9.86
N VAL A 125 4.62 -4.34 -9.16
CA VAL A 125 5.03 -4.08 -7.77
C VAL A 125 5.79 -2.77 -7.65
N VAL A 126 6.77 -2.56 -8.53
CA VAL A 126 7.59 -1.35 -8.51
C VAL A 126 6.72 -0.11 -8.74
N VAL A 127 5.81 -0.17 -9.70
CA VAL A 127 4.88 0.93 -9.98
C VAL A 127 3.98 1.21 -8.77
N TYR A 128 3.40 0.19 -8.14
CA TYR A 128 2.55 0.36 -6.95
C TYR A 128 3.32 0.92 -5.75
N ILE A 129 4.57 0.52 -5.55
CA ILE A 129 5.43 1.10 -4.49
C ILE A 129 5.71 2.57 -4.77
N ILE A 130 5.99 2.95 -6.02
CA ILE A 130 6.23 4.35 -6.39
C ILE A 130 4.98 5.20 -6.16
N VAL A 131 3.81 4.71 -6.57
CA VAL A 131 2.53 5.39 -6.35
C VAL A 131 2.26 5.56 -4.85
N GLY A 132 2.41 4.49 -4.06
CA GLY A 132 2.21 4.56 -2.61
C GLY A 132 3.23 5.46 -1.91
N ALA A 133 4.48 5.49 -2.36
CA ALA A 133 5.50 6.39 -1.82
C ALA A 133 5.18 7.86 -2.14
N PHE A 134 4.74 8.15 -3.36
CA PHE A 134 4.36 9.50 -3.77
C PHE A 134 3.12 9.99 -3.00
N GLU A 135 2.07 9.18 -2.95
CA GLU A 135 0.85 9.50 -2.21
C GLU A 135 1.12 9.67 -0.72
N GLY A 136 1.87 8.74 -0.11
CA GLY A 136 2.26 8.80 1.29
C GLY A 136 3.13 10.02 1.62
N PHE A 137 4.02 10.43 0.71
CA PHE A 137 4.83 11.63 0.87
C PHE A 137 3.99 12.91 0.82
N VAL A 138 3.05 13.02 -0.12
CA VAL A 138 2.17 14.19 -0.26
C VAL A 138 1.22 14.30 0.94
N ALA A 139 0.54 13.20 1.28
CA ALA A 139 -0.39 13.16 2.42
C ALA A 139 0.35 13.43 3.75
N GLY A 140 1.49 12.77 3.96
CA GLY A 140 2.31 12.95 5.14
C GLY A 140 2.89 14.35 5.26
N SER A 141 3.27 14.99 4.14
CA SER A 141 3.81 16.36 4.15
C SER A 141 2.74 17.40 4.47
N LEU A 142 1.57 17.31 3.84
CA LEU A 142 0.45 18.22 4.07
C LEU A 142 0.02 18.17 5.54
N ILE A 143 -0.13 16.97 6.09
CA ILE A 143 -0.57 16.80 7.48
C ILE A 143 0.55 17.06 8.47
N GLY A 144 1.80 16.74 8.15
CA GLY A 144 2.94 17.11 8.98
C GLY A 144 3.02 18.61 9.22
N VAL A 145 2.84 19.43 8.18
CA VAL A 145 2.81 20.90 8.30
C VAL A 145 1.58 21.35 9.08
N LEU A 146 0.40 20.82 8.76
CA LEU A 146 -0.86 21.21 9.39
C LEU A 146 -0.88 20.89 10.89
N VAL A 147 -0.51 19.66 11.26
CA VAL A 147 -0.48 19.22 12.67
C VAL A 147 0.60 19.97 13.44
N SER A 148 1.78 20.17 12.85
CA SER A 148 2.83 20.98 13.49
C SER A 148 2.34 22.40 13.79
N ALA A 149 1.66 23.07 12.85
CA ALA A 149 1.13 24.41 13.06
C ALA A 149 0.08 24.46 14.18
N ILE A 150 -0.82 23.47 14.23
CA ILE A 150 -1.85 23.36 15.27
C ILE A 150 -1.21 23.18 16.65
N TYR A 151 -0.27 22.24 16.79
CA TYR A 151 0.40 21.97 18.06
C TYR A 151 1.26 23.14 18.53
N ASN A 152 1.91 23.83 17.60
CA ASN A 152 2.64 25.06 17.90
C ASN A 152 1.70 26.17 18.39
N SER A 153 0.52 26.33 17.76
CA SER A 153 -0.48 27.33 18.18
C SER A 153 -1.10 27.02 19.54
N GLY A 154 -1.25 25.74 19.88
CA GLY A 154 -1.81 25.29 21.16
C GLY A 154 -0.79 25.17 22.30
N GLN A 155 0.51 25.38 22.03
CA GLN A 155 1.62 25.14 22.98
C GLN A 155 1.52 23.74 23.63
N PHE A 156 1.03 22.76 22.85
CA PHE A 156 0.81 21.39 23.32
C PHE A 156 1.95 20.48 22.89
N LYS A 157 2.23 19.47 23.71
CA LYS A 157 3.22 18.43 23.42
C LYS A 157 2.55 17.36 22.55
N MET A 158 3.17 17.00 21.44
CA MET A 158 2.59 16.02 20.51
C MET A 158 3.05 14.59 20.85
N THR A 159 2.11 13.64 20.91
CA THR A 159 2.45 12.22 21.07
C THR A 159 2.80 11.58 19.73
N THR A 160 3.77 10.68 19.74
CA THR A 160 4.15 9.86 18.57
C THR A 160 3.04 8.92 18.07
N TRP A 161 1.95 8.77 18.83
CA TRP A 161 0.80 7.95 18.45
C TRP A 161 -0.10 8.62 17.40
N LEU A 162 -0.16 9.94 17.39
CA LEU A 162 -1.02 10.69 16.47
C LEU A 162 -0.66 10.51 14.98
N PRO A 163 0.61 10.61 14.57
CA PRO A 163 1.02 10.35 13.19
C PRO A 163 0.69 8.92 12.72
N PHE A 164 0.80 7.95 13.64
CA PHE A 164 0.49 6.56 13.37
C PHE A 164 -1.00 6.35 13.10
N VAL A 165 -1.87 6.85 13.99
CA VAL A 165 -3.33 6.73 13.84
C VAL A 165 -3.81 7.46 12.58
N TYR A 166 -3.26 8.63 12.29
CA TYR A 166 -3.58 9.35 11.05
C TYR A 166 -3.27 8.50 9.81
N SER A 167 -2.06 7.95 9.72
CA SER A 167 -1.65 7.13 8.58
C SER A 167 -2.49 5.85 8.45
N LEU A 168 -2.97 5.30 9.57
CA LEU A 168 -3.90 4.17 9.57
C LEU A 168 -5.28 4.56 9.03
N ILE A 169 -5.82 5.72 9.43
CA ILE A 169 -7.11 6.22 8.93
C ILE A 169 -7.04 6.45 7.43
N VAL A 170 -5.97 7.06 6.92
CA VAL A 170 -5.77 7.29 5.48
C VAL A 170 -5.72 5.97 4.72
N ALA A 171 -4.97 4.98 5.24
CA ALA A 171 -4.90 3.67 4.61
C ALA A 171 -6.29 2.99 4.55
N LEU A 172 -7.06 3.04 5.63
CA LEU A 172 -8.43 2.50 5.67
C LEU A 172 -9.37 3.25 4.72
N PHE A 173 -9.26 4.57 4.65
CA PHE A 173 -10.04 5.40 3.75
C PHE A 173 -9.80 5.03 2.28
N ASN A 174 -8.53 4.82 1.90
CA ASN A 174 -8.17 4.38 0.55
C ASN A 174 -8.74 3.00 0.22
N VAL A 175 -8.69 2.07 1.18
CA VAL A 175 -9.27 0.73 1.02
C VAL A 175 -10.79 0.80 0.80
N ILE A 176 -11.52 1.55 1.62
CA ILE A 176 -12.98 1.72 1.50
C ILE A 176 -13.33 2.40 0.17
N SER A 177 -12.58 3.44 -0.22
CA SER A 177 -12.81 4.16 -1.48
C SER A 177 -12.62 3.26 -2.70
N SER A 178 -11.65 2.34 -2.65
CA SER A 178 -11.44 1.36 -3.71
C SER A 178 -12.64 0.43 -3.89
N TYR A 179 -13.27 -0.02 -2.80
CA TYR A 179 -14.45 -0.89 -2.87
C TYR A 179 -15.66 -0.13 -3.44
N SER A 180 -15.86 1.12 -3.03
CA SER A 180 -16.95 1.97 -3.54
C SER A 180 -16.80 2.26 -5.05
N LEU A 181 -15.59 2.60 -5.52
CA LEU A 181 -15.33 2.82 -6.95
C LEU A 181 -15.62 1.58 -7.80
N THR A 182 -15.28 0.40 -7.29
CA THR A 182 -15.56 -0.87 -7.96
C THR A 182 -17.07 -1.11 -8.06
N SER A 183 -17.82 -0.78 -7.00
CA SER A 183 -19.28 -0.91 -6.96
C SER A 183 -20.02 0.02 -7.91
N THR A 184 -19.49 1.21 -8.22
CA THR A 184 -20.13 2.17 -9.13
C THR A 184 -19.82 1.89 -10.61
N LEU A 185 -18.73 1.18 -10.89
CA LEU A 185 -18.32 0.81 -12.25
C LEU A 185 -18.97 -0.49 -12.76
N MET A 186 -19.63 -1.25 -11.88
CA MET A 186 -20.41 -2.45 -12.21
C MET A 186 -21.90 -2.12 -12.33
#